data_AF-A0A8J6CSU0-F1
#
_entry.id   AF-A0A8J6CSU0-F1
#
_cell.length_a   1.000
_cell.length_b   1.000
_cell.length_c   1.000
_cell.angle_alpha   90.00
_cell.angle_beta   90.00
_cell.angle_gamma   90.00
#
_symmetry.space_group_name_H-M   'P 1'
#
loop_
_entity.id
_entity.type
_entity.pdbx_description
1 polymer ?
#
loop_
_entity_poly.entity_id
_entity_poly.type
_entity_poly.pdbx_seq_one_letter_code
_entity_poly.pdbx_strand_id
1 'polypeptide(L)'
;MTINNKYPLPRIDDLFDQLKGALMFSKIDLRSGYYQLQVRESDVPKTTFRTRYKHYEFLHQVGIRVDPSKISVILDWKPPRNVFEVRSFLGLAGYYRQFVKGFSMIATPMTQLLQKDVNFEWSEKCQKSFD
;
A
#
# COMPACT_ATOMS: atom_id res chain seq x y z
N MET A 1 15.76 -11.19 14.30
CA MET A 1 15.54 -11.75 15.65
C MET A 1 14.62 -10.81 16.42
N THR A 2 13.56 -11.32 17.05
CA THR A 2 12.67 -10.55 17.95
C THR A 2 13.17 -10.69 19.37
N ILE A 3 13.36 -9.56 20.07
CA ILE A 3 13.80 -9.54 21.47
C ILE A 3 12.56 -9.34 22.34
N ASN A 4 12.39 -10.18 23.36
CA ASN A 4 11.26 -10.04 24.28
C ASN A 4 11.40 -8.75 25.08
N ASN A 5 10.45 -7.83 24.92
CA ASN A 5 10.37 -6.59 25.69
C ASN A 5 9.23 -6.71 26.71
N LYS A 6 9.58 -6.89 27.97
CA LYS A 6 8.61 -6.91 29.08
C LYS A 6 8.48 -5.50 29.62
N TYR A 7 7.54 -4.73 29.08
CA TYR A 7 7.18 -3.44 29.68
C TYR A 7 6.45 -3.70 31.02
N PRO A 8 6.84 -3.04 32.13
CA PRO A 8 6.17 -3.21 33.40
C PRO A 8 4.76 -2.62 33.30
N LEU A 9 3.75 -3.48 33.36
CA LEU A 9 2.36 -3.05 33.44
C LEU A 9 1.97 -2.92 34.91
N PRO A 10 1.33 -1.80 35.32
CA PRO A 10 0.84 -1.64 36.68
C PRO A 10 -0.24 -2.68 36.99
N ARG A 11 -0.41 -3.03 38.27
CA ARG A 11 -1.49 -3.92 38.67
C ARG A 11 -2.82 -3.19 38.58
N ILE A 12 -3.88 -3.95 38.34
CA ILE A 12 -5.21 -3.36 38.18
C ILE A 12 -5.69 -2.68 39.47
N ASP A 13 -5.33 -3.21 40.64
CA ASP A 13 -5.67 -2.65 41.95
C ASP A 13 -5.01 -1.27 42.15
N ASP A 14 -3.73 -1.13 41.76
CA ASP A 14 -3.00 0.14 41.83
C ASP A 14 -3.68 1.22 40.98
N LEU A 15 -4.21 0.85 39.81
CA LEU A 15 -4.95 1.74 38.93
C LEU A 15 -6.30 2.16 39.53
N PHE A 16 -7.02 1.24 40.18
CA PHE A 16 -8.30 1.56 40.81
C PHE A 16 -8.14 2.41 42.07
N ASP A 17 -7.07 2.21 42.84
CA ASP A 17 -6.77 3.05 43.99
C ASP A 17 -6.50 4.50 43.59
N GLN A 18 -5.85 4.73 42.44
CA GLN A 18 -5.66 6.08 41.88
C GLN A 18 -6.95 6.78 41.47
N LEU A 19 -8.00 6.00 41.18
CA LEU A 19 -9.30 6.51 40.74
C LEU A 19 -10.27 6.80 41.91
N LYS A 20 -9.89 6.43 43.15
CA LYS A 20 -10.72 6.70 44.34
C LYS A 20 -10.91 8.21 44.56
N GLY A 21 -12.16 8.62 44.74
CA GLY A 21 -12.53 10.02 44.98
C GLY A 21 -12.89 10.81 43.71
N ALA A 22 -12.71 10.24 42.52
CA ALA A 22 -13.21 10.85 41.29
C ALA A 22 -14.74 10.71 41.21
N LEU A 23 -15.42 11.83 40.90
CA LEU A 23 -16.88 11.89 40.76
C LEU A 23 -17.35 11.67 39.32
N MET A 24 -16.46 11.81 38.34
CA MET A 24 -16.76 11.69 36.92
C MET A 24 -15.63 10.93 36.23
N PHE A 25 -16.00 9.95 35.39
CA PHE A 25 -15.07 9.15 34.60
C PHE A 25 -15.33 9.36 33.12
N SER A 26 -14.26 9.46 32.34
CA SER A 26 -14.32 9.41 30.88
C SER A 26 -13.32 8.36 30.38
N LYS A 27 -13.69 7.66 29.31
CA LYS A 27 -12.86 6.63 28.70
C LYS A 27 -12.59 7.01 27.26
N ILE A 28 -11.32 7.07 26.90
CA ILE A 28 -10.88 7.29 25.52
C ILE A 28 -10.58 5.92 24.91
N ASP A 29 -11.20 5.62 23.78
CA ASP A 29 -10.94 4.39 23.04
C ASP A 29 -9.91 4.63 21.93
N LEU A 30 -8.86 3.82 21.93
CA LEU A 30 -7.79 3.84 20.93
C LEU A 30 -7.83 2.56 20.10
N ARG A 31 -9.00 2.18 19.57
CA ARG A 31 -9.17 0.97 18.72
C ARG A 31 -8.18 0.90 17.56
N SER A 32 -7.77 2.05 17.04
CA SER A 32 -6.78 2.17 15.96
C SER A 32 -5.39 2.60 16.45
N GLY A 33 -5.13 2.61 17.76
CA GLY A 33 -3.87 3.09 18.35
C GLY A 33 -2.63 2.32 17.88
N TYR A 34 -2.76 1.02 17.62
CA TYR A 34 -1.66 0.22 17.07
C TYR A 34 -1.18 0.73 15.70
N TYR A 35 -2.09 1.25 14.87
CA TYR A 35 -1.75 1.79 13.55
C TYR A 35 -1.04 3.14 13.64
N GLN A 36 -1.11 3.81 14.80
CA GLN A 36 -0.48 5.10 15.05
C GLN A 36 1.01 4.97 15.44
N LEU A 37 1.47 3.76 15.81
CA LEU A 37 2.85 3.51 16.19
C LEU A 37 3.69 3.16 14.96
N GLN A 38 4.79 3.89 14.77
CA GLN A 38 5.70 3.67 13.65
C GLN A 38 6.62 2.48 13.91
N VAL A 39 6.63 1.53 12.98
CA VAL A 39 7.63 0.45 12.93
C VAL A 39 8.95 1.05 12.46
N ARG A 40 10.06 0.70 13.11
CA ARG A 40 11.41 1.10 12.67
C ARG A 40 11.66 0.57 11.26
N GLU A 41 12.27 1.38 10.40
CA GLU A 41 12.51 1.00 8.98
C GLU A 41 13.25 -0.33 8.83
N SER A 42 14.24 -0.59 9.70
CA SER A 42 14.99 -1.85 9.73
C SER A 42 14.13 -3.09 10.08
N ASP A 43 12.96 -2.89 10.67
CA ASP A 43 12.05 -3.93 11.11
C ASP A 43 10.81 -4.06 10.20
N VAL A 44 10.59 -3.15 9.24
CA VAL A 44 9.48 -3.22 8.26
C VAL A 44 9.45 -4.55 7.50
N PRO A 45 10.58 -5.08 6.96
CA PRO A 45 10.58 -6.37 6.26
C PRO A 45 10.22 -7.57 7.16
N LYS A 46 10.24 -7.41 8.49
CA LYS A 46 9.81 -8.45 9.43
C LYS A 46 8.28 -8.50 9.58
N THR A 47 7.58 -7.46 9.12
CA THR A 47 6.11 -7.35 9.15
C THR A 47 5.43 -7.90 7.89
N THR A 48 6.20 -8.42 6.93
CA THR A 48 5.70 -8.87 5.64
C THR A 48 4.70 -10.02 5.78
N PHE A 49 3.53 -9.88 5.16
CA PHE A 49 2.53 -10.93 5.10
C PHE A 49 2.12 -11.24 3.65
N ARG A 50 1.73 -12.49 3.43
CA ARG A 50 1.31 -12.99 2.12
C ARG A 50 -0.18 -13.28 2.13
N THR A 51 -0.88 -12.70 1.17
CA THR A 51 -2.24 -13.09 0.78
C THR A 51 -2.17 -14.10 -0.38
N ARG A 52 -3.31 -14.72 -0.74
CA ARG A 52 -3.38 -15.70 -1.86
C ARG A 52 -2.71 -15.22 -3.15
N TYR A 53 -2.69 -13.91 -3.38
CA TYR A 53 -2.21 -13.34 -4.64
C TYR A 53 -1.06 -12.36 -4.48
N LYS A 54 -0.81 -11.78 -3.30
CA LYS A 54 0.07 -10.60 -3.11
C LYS A 54 0.86 -10.65 -1.80
N HIS A 55 2.00 -9.98 -1.80
CA HIS A 55 2.85 -9.76 -0.63
C HIS A 55 2.77 -8.29 -0.22
N TYR A 56 2.74 -8.05 1.07
CA TYR A 56 2.49 -6.74 1.66
C TYR A 56 3.37 -6.52 2.87
N GLU A 57 3.73 -5.26 3.10
CA GLU A 57 4.50 -4.83 4.26
C GLU A 57 3.76 -3.69 4.99
N PHE A 58 3.97 -3.59 6.29
CA PHE A 58 3.32 -2.58 7.11
C PHE A 58 4.15 -1.29 7.15
N LEU A 59 3.62 -0.20 6.59
CA LEU A 59 4.24 1.13 6.60
C LEU A 59 3.30 2.15 7.26
N HIS A 60 3.84 2.95 8.18
CA HIS A 60 3.10 3.98 8.90
C HIS A 60 2.71 5.16 7.98
N GLN A 61 1.64 5.88 8.34
CA GLN A 61 0.97 7.00 7.62
C GLN A 61 0.37 6.73 6.23
N VAL A 62 0.70 5.65 5.52
CA VAL A 62 0.13 5.38 4.17
C VAL A 62 -0.63 4.05 4.07
N GLY A 63 -0.58 3.20 5.11
CA GLY A 63 -1.25 1.91 5.11
C GLY A 63 -0.44 0.83 4.39
N ILE A 64 -1.13 -0.17 3.84
CA ILE A 64 -0.50 -1.31 3.18
C ILE A 64 0.12 -0.86 1.85
N ARG A 65 1.42 -1.08 1.69
CA ARG A 65 2.09 -0.91 0.39
C ARG A 65 2.53 -2.25 -0.17
N VAL A 66 2.65 -2.27 -1.49
CA VAL A 66 3.30 -3.37 -2.22
C VAL A 66 4.80 -3.25 -2.00
N ASP A 67 5.46 -4.39 -1.88
CA ASP A 67 6.92 -4.53 -1.89
C ASP A 67 7.57 -3.61 -2.97
N PRO A 68 8.45 -2.68 -2.57
CA PRO A 68 9.13 -1.77 -3.49
C PRO A 68 9.86 -2.48 -4.63
N SER A 69 10.39 -3.69 -4.39
CA SER A 69 11.11 -4.50 -5.38
C SER A 69 10.22 -4.95 -6.53
N LYS A 70 8.90 -5.03 -6.30
CA LYS A 70 7.92 -5.35 -7.35
C LYS A 70 7.39 -4.10 -8.05
N ILE A 71 7.43 -2.94 -7.38
CA ILE A 71 7.02 -1.66 -7.95
C ILE A 71 8.13 -1.11 -8.86
N SER A 72 9.41 -1.29 -8.50
CA SER A 72 10.56 -0.82 -9.30
C SER A 72 10.52 -1.33 -10.75
N VAL A 73 10.10 -2.58 -10.96
CA VAL A 73 9.95 -3.18 -12.30
C VAL A 73 8.94 -2.42 -13.17
N ILE A 74 7.93 -1.78 -12.56
CA ILE A 74 6.96 -0.95 -13.28
C ILE A 74 7.49 0.47 -13.49
N LEU A 75 8.17 1.03 -12.49
CA LEU A 75 8.75 2.37 -12.56
C LEU A 75 9.86 2.47 -13.63
N ASP A 76 10.65 1.42 -13.80
CA ASP A 76 11.75 1.37 -14.77
C ASP A 76 11.29 0.88 -16.16
N TRP A 77 9.99 0.67 -16.35
CA TRP A 77 9.45 0.17 -17.61
C TRP A 77 9.67 1.21 -18.72
N LYS A 78 10.14 0.77 -19.89
CA LYS A 78 10.34 1.67 -21.04
C LYS A 78 9.02 1.91 -21.77
N PRO A 79 8.77 3.11 -22.35
CA PRO A 79 7.57 3.38 -23.12
C PRO A 79 7.35 2.30 -24.20
N PRO A 80 6.18 1.63 -24.19
CA PRO A 80 5.92 0.50 -25.06
C PRO A 80 5.82 0.94 -26.53
N ARG A 81 6.44 0.16 -27.43
CA ARG A 81 6.57 0.49 -28.86
C ARG A 81 5.61 -0.27 -29.76
N ASN A 82 4.85 -1.21 -29.21
CA ASN A 82 3.90 -2.03 -29.94
C ASN A 82 2.73 -2.46 -29.06
N VAL A 83 1.67 -2.96 -29.70
CA VAL A 83 0.43 -3.44 -29.06
C VAL A 83 0.70 -4.57 -28.05
N PHE A 84 1.68 -5.44 -28.31
CA PHE A 84 2.03 -6.55 -27.40
C PHE A 84 2.62 -6.04 -26.09
N GLU A 85 3.54 -5.08 -26.16
CA GLU A 85 4.14 -4.43 -24.99
C GLU A 85 3.10 -3.64 -24.19
N VAL A 86 2.18 -2.93 -24.86
CA VAL A 86 1.05 -2.25 -24.19
C VAL A 86 0.18 -3.24 -23.43
N ARG A 87 -0.15 -4.39 -24.04
CA ARG A 87 -0.95 -5.43 -23.38
C ARG A 87 -0.22 -6.04 -22.18
N SER A 88 1.08 -6.28 -22.30
CA SER A 88 1.93 -6.78 -21.21
C SER A 88 1.97 -5.81 -20.04
N PHE A 89 2.23 -4.53 -20.33
CA PHE A 89 2.25 -3.45 -19.33
C PHE A 89 0.90 -3.31 -18.62
N LEU A 90 -0.20 -3.24 -19.36
CA LEU A 90 -1.53 -3.12 -18.77
C LEU A 90 -1.92 -4.35 -17.91
N GLY A 91 -1.42 -5.53 -18.25
CA GLY A 91 -1.57 -6.73 -17.43
C GLY A 91 -0.85 -6.60 -16.07
N LEU A 92 0.41 -6.17 -16.10
CA LEU A 92 1.22 -5.91 -14.90
C LEU A 92 0.67 -4.76 -14.05
N ALA A 93 0.40 -3.62 -14.66
CA ALA A 93 -0.18 -2.45 -14.00
C ALA A 93 -1.57 -2.75 -13.45
N GLY A 94 -2.36 -3.56 -14.17
CA GLY A 94 -3.67 -4.04 -13.74
C GLY A 94 -3.65 -4.86 -12.46
N TYR A 95 -2.57 -5.63 -12.20
CA TYR A 95 -2.38 -6.32 -10.93
C TYR A 95 -2.29 -5.34 -9.75
N TYR A 96 -1.80 -4.11 -9.96
CA TYR A 96 -1.68 -3.07 -8.94
C TYR A 96 -2.79 -2.02 -8.94
N ARG A 97 -3.83 -2.17 -9.78
CA ARG A 97 -4.92 -1.20 -9.95
C ARG A 97 -5.59 -0.72 -8.65
N GLN A 98 -5.62 -1.54 -7.60
CA GLN A 98 -6.23 -1.20 -6.30
C GLN A 98 -5.47 -0.12 -5.53
N PHE A 99 -4.20 0.13 -5.89
CA PHE A 99 -3.34 1.14 -5.28
C PHE A 99 -3.28 2.44 -6.11
N VAL A 100 -3.86 2.43 -7.31
CA VAL A 100 -3.85 3.57 -8.23
C VAL A 100 -5.27 4.13 -8.34
N LYS A 101 -5.52 5.26 -7.68
CA LYS A 101 -6.83 5.92 -7.71
C LYS A 101 -7.13 6.37 -9.14
N GLY A 102 -8.27 5.95 -9.68
CA GLY A 102 -8.65 6.32 -11.05
C GLY A 102 -7.89 5.55 -12.15
N PHE A 103 -7.30 4.39 -11.85
CA PHE A 103 -6.54 3.57 -12.82
C PHE A 103 -7.25 3.41 -14.18
N SER A 104 -8.56 3.16 -14.19
CA SER A 104 -9.33 3.01 -15.44
C SER A 104 -9.27 4.26 -16.33
N MET A 105 -9.35 5.45 -15.74
CA MET A 105 -9.28 6.72 -16.48
C MET A 105 -7.87 6.95 -17.02
N ILE A 106 -6.85 6.65 -16.23
CA ILE A 106 -5.44 6.81 -16.60
C ILE A 106 -5.07 5.83 -17.72
N ALA A 107 -5.52 4.58 -17.64
CA ALA A 107 -5.23 3.52 -18.61
C ALA A 107 -6.04 3.64 -19.91
N THR A 108 -7.07 4.49 -19.96
CA THR A 108 -7.97 4.64 -21.11
C THR A 108 -7.24 4.83 -22.45
N PRO A 109 -6.33 5.82 -22.62
CA PRO A 109 -5.63 6.02 -23.89
C PRO A 109 -4.81 4.80 -24.32
N MET A 110 -4.18 4.08 -23.38
CA MET A 110 -3.45 2.85 -23.68
C MET A 110 -4.37 1.69 -24.04
N THR A 111 -5.55 1.57 -23.41
CA THR A 111 -6.54 0.54 -23.77
C THR A 111 -7.17 0.79 -25.15
N GLN A 112 -7.22 2.03 -25.63
CA GLN A 112 -7.69 2.36 -26.98
C GLN A 112 -6.74 1.80 -28.06
N LEU A 113 -5.43 1.77 -27.78
CA LEU A 113 -4.43 1.15 -28.67
C LEU A 113 -4.58 -0.37 -28.81
N LEU A 114 -5.40 -1.02 -27.97
CA LEU A 114 -5.70 -2.45 -28.04
C LEU A 114 -6.99 -2.77 -28.83
N GLN A 115 -7.73 -1.75 -29.29
CA GLN A 115 -8.98 -1.94 -30.02
C GLN A 115 -8.72 -2.44 -31.45
N LYS A 116 -9.68 -3.19 -32.00
CA LYS A 116 -9.61 -3.63 -33.40
C LYS A 116 -9.70 -2.42 -34.33
N ASP A 117 -8.98 -2.50 -35.45
CA ASP A 117 -8.97 -1.49 -36.52
C ASP A 117 -8.40 -0.12 -36.14
N VAL A 118 -7.59 -0.07 -35.07
CA VAL A 118 -6.84 1.13 -34.66
C VAL A 118 -5.38 0.98 -35.05
N ASN A 119 -4.84 1.96 -35.78
CA ASN A 119 -3.40 2.03 -36.05
C ASN A 119 -2.65 2.34 -34.75
N PHE A 120 -1.57 1.61 -34.49
CA PHE A 120 -0.73 1.87 -33.32
C PHE A 120 0.00 3.20 -33.49
N GLU A 121 -0.43 4.22 -32.77
CA GLU A 121 0.22 5.51 -32.69
C GLU A 121 0.39 5.91 -31.22
N TRP A 122 1.65 5.96 -30.77
CA TRP A 122 1.96 6.38 -29.40
C TRP A 122 1.85 7.89 -29.28
N SER A 123 0.65 8.37 -28.94
CA SER A 123 0.36 9.80 -28.79
C SER A 123 0.90 10.37 -27.47
N GLU A 124 1.03 11.70 -27.41
CA GLU A 124 1.42 12.41 -26.18
C GLU A 124 0.49 12.13 -24.99
N LYS A 125 -0.80 11.87 -25.26
CA LYS A 125 -1.77 11.42 -24.26
C LYS A 125 -1.43 10.04 -23.68
N CYS A 126 -0.90 9.14 -24.50
CA CYS A 126 -0.44 7.82 -24.04
C CYS A 126 0.81 7.96 -23.17
N GLN A 127 1.76 8.84 -23.56
CA GLN A 127 2.95 9.11 -22.76
C GLN A 127 2.60 9.71 -21.40
N LYS A 128 1.73 10.74 -21.37
CA LYS A 128 1.27 11.37 -20.12
C LYS A 128 0.49 10.43 -19.20
N SER A 129 -0.14 9.40 -19.74
CA SER A 129 -0.82 8.35 -18.97
C SER A 129 0.10 7.23 -18.51
N PHE A 130 1.28 7.11 -19.14
CA PHE A 130 2.30 6.14 -18.80
C PHE A 130 3.21 6.65 -17.69
N ASP A 131 3.55 7.95 -17.73
CA ASP A 131 4.32 8.68 -16.71
C ASP A 131 3.50 8.91 -15.41
#